data_AF-A0A3D3VVT0-F1
#
_entry.id   AF-A0A3D3VVT0-F1
#
_cell.length_a   1.000
_cell.length_b   1.000
_cell.length_c   1.000
_cell.angle_alpha   90.00
_cell.angle_beta   90.00
_cell.angle_gamma   90.00
#
_symmetry.space_group_name_H-M   'P 1'
#
loop_
_entity.id
_entity.type
_entity.pdbx_description
1 polymer ?
#
loop_
_entity_poly.entity_id
_entity_poly.type
_entity_poly.pdbx_seq_one_letter_code
_entity_poly.pdbx_strand_id
1 'polypeptide(L)'
;STGEALGVGDTVAVALYEGLRGAGWIVPEKGRLLLSVADRSKLEAPHVAAAFHALGWSVDATSGTADVLRNWGIPCRKVEKGKPLISGIASRQWDLIVNVASGSPEVL
;
A
#
# COMPACT_ATOMS: atom_id res chain seq x y z
N SER A 1 20.55 -0.88 5.88
CA SER A 1 20.22 0.43 6.48
C SER A 1 21.52 1.20 6.64
N THR A 2 21.59 2.47 6.25
CA THR A 2 22.82 3.32 6.38
C THR A 2 22.64 4.47 7.37
N GLY A 3 21.49 4.55 8.04
CA GLY A 3 21.15 5.56 9.05
C GLY A 3 19.74 5.32 9.61
N GLU A 4 19.42 6.00 10.71
CA GLU A 4 18.10 5.95 11.37
C GLU A 4 17.55 7.37 11.51
N ALA A 5 16.23 7.51 11.53
CA ALA A 5 15.54 8.77 11.76
C ALA A 5 14.54 8.60 12.91
N LEU A 6 14.46 9.61 13.78
CA LEU A 6 13.50 9.67 14.88
C LEU A 6 12.58 10.87 14.67
N GLY A 7 11.27 10.62 14.67
CA GLY A 7 10.27 11.68 14.72
C GLY A 7 9.74 11.86 16.14
N VAL A 8 9.43 13.11 16.49
CA VAL A 8 8.91 13.49 17.81
C VAL A 8 7.61 14.25 17.59
N GLY A 9 6.60 13.99 18.42
CA GLY A 9 5.32 14.68 18.34
C GLY A 9 4.39 14.30 19.48
N ASP A 10 3.34 15.10 19.66
CA ASP A 10 2.37 14.95 20.76
C ASP A 10 1.51 13.68 20.65
N THR A 11 1.49 13.06 19.47
CA THR A 11 0.80 11.79 19.21
C THR A 11 1.69 10.86 18.40
N VAL A 12 1.39 9.56 18.47
CA VAL A 12 2.09 8.53 17.67
C VAL A 12 1.99 8.83 16.17
N ALA A 13 0.85 9.33 15.69
CA ALA A 13 0.66 9.68 14.29
C ALA A 13 1.60 10.81 13.84
N VAL A 14 1.72 11.87 14.66
CA VAL A 14 2.63 13.00 14.38
C VAL A 14 4.09 12.55 14.46
N ALA A 15 4.46 11.80 15.50
CA ALA A 15 5.82 11.28 15.64
C ALA A 15 6.21 10.35 14.47
N LEU A 16 5.30 9.47 14.02
CA LEU A 16 5.54 8.61 12.86
C LEU A 16 5.70 9.41 11.57
N TYR A 17 4.82 10.39 11.34
CA TYR A 17 4.89 11.27 10.17
C TYR A 17 6.23 12.02 10.10
N GLU A 18 6.68 12.62 11.21
CA GLU A 18 7.96 13.31 11.26
C GLU A 18 9.16 12.36 11.10
N GLY A 19 9.07 11.13 11.63
CA GLY A 19 10.12 10.12 11.45
C GLY A 19 10.26 9.70 9.98
N LEU A 20 9.14 9.52 9.29
CA LEU A 20 9.09 9.21 7.87
C LEU A 20 9.64 10.36 7.01
N ARG A 21 9.29 11.61 7.34
CA ARG A 21 9.88 12.80 6.70
C ARG A 21 11.39 12.89 6.93
N GLY A 22 11.85 12.62 8.16
CA GLY A 22 13.26 12.56 8.51
C GLY A 22 14.03 11.48 7.74
N ALA A 23 13.36 10.37 7.40
CA ALA A 23 13.90 9.33 6.53
C ALA A 23 13.86 9.68 5.02
N GLY A 24 13.43 10.90 4.66
CA GLY A 24 13.37 11.39 3.29
C GLY A 24 12.09 11.01 2.55
N TRP A 25 11.08 10.46 3.23
CA TRP A 25 9.79 10.16 2.60
C TRP A 25 8.82 11.33 2.73
N ILE A 26 8.37 11.85 1.59
CA ILE A 26 7.27 12.81 1.53
C ILE A 26 5.99 12.02 1.30
N VAL A 27 5.12 11.97 2.30
CA VAL A 27 3.83 11.28 2.21
C VAL A 27 2.92 12.07 1.27
N PRO A 28 2.46 11.50 0.15
CA PRO A 28 1.48 12.18 -0.69
C PRO A 28 0.16 12.36 0.08
N GLU A 29 -0.58 13.44 -0.17
CA GLU A 29 -1.90 13.64 0.44
C GLU A 29 -3.00 12.89 -0.33
N LYS A 30 -2.81 12.73 -1.64
CA LYS A 30 -3.68 12.00 -2.57
C LYS A 30 -2.82 11.33 -3.64
N GLY A 31 -3.37 10.30 -4.26
CA GLY A 31 -2.70 9.59 -5.33
C GLY A 31 -3.33 8.25 -5.63
N ARG A 32 -2.51 7.34 -6.15
CA ARG A 32 -2.90 6.00 -6.51
C ARG A 32 -2.17 4.96 -5.67
N LEU A 33 -2.93 4.21 -4.89
CA LEU A 33 -2.45 3.11 -4.06
C LEU A 33 -2.52 1.78 -4.84
N LEU A 34 -1.47 0.98 -4.76
CA LEU A 34 -1.51 -0.45 -5.10
C LEU A 34 -1.46 -1.30 -3.82
N LEU A 35 -2.47 -2.15 -3.61
CA LEU A 35 -2.52 -3.15 -2.54
C LEU A 35 -2.26 -4.56 -3.06
N SER A 36 -1.28 -5.25 -2.48
CA SER A 36 -1.01 -6.66 -2.73
C SER A 36 -0.74 -7.38 -1.41
N VAL A 37 -1.71 -8.16 -0.94
CA VAL A 37 -1.69 -8.73 0.40
C VAL A 37 -1.77 -10.26 0.35
N ALA A 38 -0.88 -10.92 1.09
CA ALA A 38 -0.90 -12.36 1.29
C ALA A 38 -2.19 -12.83 1.97
N ASP A 39 -2.60 -14.07 1.68
CA ASP A 39 -3.89 -14.60 2.11
C ASP A 39 -4.14 -14.47 3.62
N ARG A 40 -3.12 -14.75 4.45
CA ARG A 40 -3.22 -14.64 5.92
C ARG A 40 -3.56 -13.24 6.46
N SER A 41 -3.28 -12.19 5.68
CA SER A 41 -3.46 -10.79 6.09
C SER A 41 -4.57 -10.09 5.30
N LYS A 42 -5.29 -10.82 4.44
CA LYS A 42 -6.31 -10.22 3.56
C LYS A 42 -7.48 -9.59 4.31
N LEU A 43 -7.79 -10.07 5.53
CA LEU A 43 -8.88 -9.50 6.33
C LEU A 43 -8.59 -8.08 6.83
N GLU A 44 -7.32 -7.65 6.85
CA GLU A 44 -6.93 -6.30 7.24
C GLU A 44 -6.98 -5.31 6.06
N ALA A 45 -6.90 -5.82 4.82
CA ALA A 45 -6.82 -4.99 3.61
C ALA A 45 -8.02 -4.05 3.40
N PRO A 46 -9.28 -4.45 3.68
CA PRO A 46 -10.43 -3.56 3.53
C PRO A 46 -10.33 -2.28 4.37
N HIS A 47 -9.88 -2.38 5.62
CA HIS A 47 -9.78 -1.22 6.49
C HIS A 47 -8.79 -0.17 5.94
N VAL A 48 -7.63 -0.64 5.48
CA VAL A 48 -6.61 0.21 4.84
C VAL A 48 -7.16 0.85 3.57
N ALA A 49 -7.75 0.05 2.67
CA ALA A 49 -8.30 0.56 1.41
C ALA A 49 -9.41 1.60 1.63
N ALA A 50 -10.29 1.37 2.60
CA ALA A 50 -11.36 2.32 2.95
C ALA A 50 -10.80 3.65 3.48
N ALA A 51 -9.77 3.61 4.34
CA ALA A 51 -9.12 4.82 4.84
C ALA A 51 -8.51 5.65 3.69
N PHE A 52 -7.80 5.00 2.76
CA PHE A 52 -7.26 5.68 1.59
C PHE A 52 -8.36 6.24 0.66
N HIS A 53 -9.43 5.49 0.43
CA HIS A 53 -10.57 5.96 -0.35
C HIS A 53 -11.23 7.19 0.30
N ALA A 54 -11.37 7.22 1.63
CA ALA A 54 -11.90 8.37 2.36
C ALA A 54 -11.02 9.62 2.22
N LEU A 55 -9.71 9.44 2.02
CA LEU A 55 -8.75 10.51 1.72
C LEU A 55 -8.71 10.90 0.23
N GLY A 56 -9.57 10.31 -0.62
CA GLY A 56 -9.65 10.64 -2.05
C GLY A 56 -8.61 9.92 -2.93
N TRP A 57 -8.00 8.85 -2.44
CA TRP A 57 -7.08 8.04 -3.24
C TRP A 57 -7.82 7.09 -4.17
N SER A 58 -7.20 6.81 -5.33
CA SER A 58 -7.60 5.70 -6.18
C SER A 58 -6.93 4.41 -5.71
N VAL A 59 -7.70 3.34 -5.54
CA VAL A 59 -7.19 2.05 -5.06
C VAL A 59 -7.12 1.05 -6.22
N ASP A 60 -5.94 0.49 -6.43
CA ASP A 60 -5.69 -0.67 -7.26
C ASP A 60 -5.30 -1.86 -6.38
N ALA A 61 -5.64 -3.07 -6.78
CA ALA A 61 -5.28 -4.26 -6.02
C ALA A 61 -4.99 -5.46 -6.92
N THR A 62 -4.08 -6.34 -6.47
CA THR A 62 -3.86 -7.63 -7.14
C THR A 62 -5.08 -8.53 -7.00
N SER A 63 -5.27 -9.44 -7.95
CA SER A 63 -6.50 -10.24 -8.14
C SER A 63 -7.16 -10.72 -6.84
N GLY A 64 -6.48 -11.53 -6.04
CA GLY A 64 -7.06 -12.04 -4.79
C GLY A 64 -7.25 -11.01 -3.68
N THR A 65 -6.55 -9.87 -3.73
CA THR A 65 -6.79 -8.73 -2.82
C THR A 65 -8.03 -7.95 -3.28
N ALA A 66 -8.14 -7.70 -4.58
CA ALA A 66 -9.27 -7.00 -5.19
C ALA A 66 -10.60 -7.72 -4.95
N ASP A 67 -10.60 -9.05 -5.01
CA ASP A 67 -11.80 -9.86 -4.74
C ASP A 67 -12.30 -9.65 -3.31
N VAL A 68 -11.39 -9.61 -2.32
CA VAL A 68 -11.74 -9.31 -0.93
C VAL A 68 -12.25 -7.87 -0.78
N LEU A 69 -11.57 -6.88 -1.36
CA LEU A 69 -12.03 -5.48 -1.27
C LEU A 69 -13.44 -5.29 -1.84
N ARG A 70 -13.72 -5.93 -2.99
CA ARG A 70 -15.05 -5.87 -3.63
C ARG A 70 -16.14 -6.54 -2.80
N ASN A 71 -15.84 -7.67 -2.16
CA ASN A 71 -16.78 -8.32 -1.25
C ASN A 71 -17.14 -7.44 -0.04
N TRP A 72 -16.23 -6.54 0.35
CA TRP A 72 -16.45 -5.52 1.38
C TRP A 72 -17.02 -4.20 0.83
N GLY A 73 -17.41 -4.15 -0.45
CA GLY A 73 -18.01 -2.97 -1.07
C GLY A 73 -17.03 -1.84 -1.39
N ILE A 74 -15.72 -2.10 -1.35
CA ILE A 74 -14.70 -1.07 -1.60
C ILE A 74 -14.34 -1.05 -3.10
N PRO A 75 -14.51 0.07 -3.80
CA PRO A 75 -14.14 0.20 -5.20
C PRO A 75 -12.61 0.07 -5.39
N CYS A 76 -12.19 -0.82 -6.29
CA CYS A 76 -10.78 -0.92 -6.68
C CYS A 76 -10.59 -1.39 -8.13
N ARG A 77 -9.52 -0.92 -8.79
CA ARG A 77 -9.07 -1.47 -10.08
C ARG A 77 -8.27 -2.75 -9.84
N LYS A 78 -8.72 -3.86 -10.45
CA LYS A 78 -7.96 -5.12 -10.43
C LYS A 78 -6.71 -5.00 -11.31
N VAL A 79 -5.58 -5.49 -10.83
CA VAL A 79 -4.29 -5.53 -11.57
C VAL A 79 -3.75 -6.95 -11.55
N GLU A 80 -3.54 -7.53 -12.73
CA GLU A 80 -2.97 -8.87 -12.84
C GLU A 80 -1.46 -8.85 -12.56
N LYS A 81 -0.96 -9.90 -11.90
CA LYS A 81 0.47 -10.12 -11.71
C LYS A 81 1.18 -10.34 -13.05
N GLY A 82 2.51 -10.24 -13.05
CA GLY A 82 3.34 -10.38 -14.26
C GLY A 82 3.52 -9.06 -15.00
N LYS A 83 3.48 -9.10 -16.34
CA LYS A 83 3.85 -7.95 -17.18
C LYS A 83 3.10 -6.65 -16.83
N PRO A 84 1.77 -6.63 -16.63
CA PRO A 84 1.05 -5.39 -16.31
C PRO A 84 1.54 -4.73 -15.03
N LEU A 85 1.69 -5.52 -13.96
CA LEU A 85 2.20 -5.05 -12.67
C LEU A 85 3.64 -4.53 -12.80
N ILE A 86 4.53 -5.31 -13.42
CA ILE A 86 5.94 -4.93 -13.60
C ILE A 86 6.06 -3.64 -14.41
N SER A 87 5.32 -3.53 -15.52
CA SER A 87 5.31 -2.31 -16.34
C SER A 87 4.77 -1.11 -15.57
N GLY A 88 3.74 -1.28 -14.76
CA GLY A 88 3.17 -0.21 -13.95
C GLY A 88 4.12 0.27 -12.85
N ILE A 89 4.88 -0.64 -12.24
CA ILE A 89 5.91 -0.26 -11.26
C ILE A 89 7.02 0.52 -11.96
N ALA A 90 7.52 0.01 -13.09
CA ALA A 90 8.59 0.66 -13.86
C ALA A 90 8.20 2.06 -14.36
N SER A 91 6.93 2.27 -14.71
CA SER A 91 6.41 3.56 -15.14
C SER A 91 5.95 4.48 -14.00
N ARG A 92 6.15 4.09 -12.72
CA ARG A 92 5.67 4.82 -11.53
C ARG A 92 4.17 5.12 -11.58
N GLN A 93 3.38 4.13 -11.98
CA GLN A 93 1.92 4.26 -12.10
C GLN A 93 1.21 4.42 -10.74
N TRP A 94 1.89 4.17 -9.62
CA TRP A 94 1.35 4.25 -8.26
C TRP A 94 2.27 5.11 -7.39
N ASP A 95 1.66 5.98 -6.61
CA ASP A 95 2.33 6.88 -5.65
C ASP A 95 2.67 6.15 -4.35
N LEU A 96 1.92 5.09 -4.03
CA LEU A 96 2.16 4.21 -2.89
C LEU A 96 1.89 2.76 -3.26
N ILE A 97 2.79 1.87 -2.86
CA ILE A 97 2.65 0.43 -2.98
C ILE A 97 2.73 -0.18 -1.59
N VAL A 98 1.69 -0.91 -1.20
CA VAL A 98 1.66 -1.69 0.04
C VAL A 98 1.64 -3.16 -0.35
N ASN A 99 2.76 -3.84 -0.08
CA ASN A 99 2.95 -5.26 -0.35
C ASN A 99 3.22 -6.02 0.94
N VAL A 100 2.31 -6.93 1.30
CA VAL A 100 2.48 -7.83 2.44
C VAL A 100 2.70 -9.24 1.88
N ALA A 101 3.95 -9.71 1.94
CA ALA A 101 4.33 -11.02 1.41
C ALA A 101 3.92 -12.17 2.34
N SER A 102 3.70 -13.35 1.77
CA SER A 102 3.31 -14.58 2.48
C SER A 102 4.44 -15.24 3.27
N GLY A 103 5.65 -14.68 3.31
CA GLY A 103 6.80 -15.31 3.97
C GLY A 103 7.30 -16.54 3.18
N SER A 104 8.62 -16.62 3.03
CA SER A 104 9.37 -17.49 2.12
C SER A 104 9.06 -17.24 0.64
N PRO A 105 10.04 -16.79 -0.18
CA PRO A 105 9.89 -16.86 -1.63
C PRO A 105 9.75 -18.34 -2.02
N GLU A 106 8.75 -18.68 -2.83
CA GLU A 106 8.90 -19.88 -3.67
C GLU A 106 10.09 -19.61 -4.58
N VAL A 107 11.22 -20.24 -4.25
CA VAL A 107 12.37 -20.31 -5.14
C VAL A 107 11.95 -21.24 -6.28
N LEU A 108 11.62 -20.64 -7.42
CA LEU A 108 11.62 -21.34 -8.71
C LEU A 108 13.04 -21.36 -9.26
#